data_AF-A0A1N6PUK0-F1
#
_entry.id   AF-A0A1N6PUK0-F1
#
_cell.length_a   1.000
_cell.length_b   1.000
_cell.length_c   1.000
_cell.angle_alpha   90.00
_cell.angle_beta   90.00
_cell.angle_gamma   90.00
#
_symmetry.space_group_name_H-M   'P 1'
#
loop_
_entity.id
_entity.type
_entity.pdbx_description
1 polymer ?
#
loop_
_entity_poly.entity_id
_entity_poly.type
_entity_poly.pdbx_seq_one_letter_code
_entity_poly.pdbx_strand_id
1 'polypeptide(L)'
;MTMPIERTAALMEVRSFLNALTSSSEVSDEIKRQASRALRHYPSAREVNMLAEKEEHIRRMGGTVPAHLLVTAKLDEAGRIQKLIEEDREIRT
;
A
#
# COMPACT_ATOMS: atom_id res chain seq x y z
N MET A 1 -2.54 -16.90 -7.07
CA MET A 1 -2.31 -16.27 -5.76
C MET A 1 -1.57 -14.97 -6.01
N THR A 2 -1.89 -13.90 -5.28
CA THR A 2 -1.25 -12.57 -5.40
C THR A 2 0.04 -12.52 -4.59
N MET A 3 1.12 -12.02 -5.21
CA MET A 3 2.45 -11.89 -4.62
C MET A 3 2.49 -10.77 -3.57
N PRO A 4 3.42 -10.79 -2.59
CA PRO A 4 3.53 -9.71 -1.58
C PRO A 4 3.73 -8.33 -2.19
N ILE A 5 4.56 -8.22 -3.24
CA ILE A 5 4.78 -6.96 -3.97
C ILE A 5 3.51 -6.49 -4.70
N GLU A 6 2.78 -7.43 -5.30
CA GLU A 6 1.51 -7.16 -5.99
C GLU A 6 0.43 -6.75 -4.98
N ARG A 7 0.43 -7.37 -3.79
CA ARG A 7 -0.45 -6.99 -2.67
C ARG A 7 -0.11 -5.60 -2.17
N THR A 8 1.16 -5.28 -1.97
CA THR A 8 1.62 -3.95 -1.57
C THR A 8 1.19 -2.90 -2.60
N ALA A 9 1.46 -3.15 -3.89
CA ALA A 9 1.04 -2.25 -4.97
C ALA A 9 -0.49 -2.09 -5.02
N ALA A 10 -1.25 -3.18 -4.91
CA ALA A 10 -2.71 -3.14 -4.89
C ALA A 10 -3.26 -2.35 -3.70
N LEU A 11 -2.67 -2.49 -2.51
CA LEU A 11 -3.05 -1.69 -1.34
C LEU A 11 -2.79 -0.20 -1.58
N MET A 12 -1.65 0.14 -2.18
CA MET A 12 -1.31 1.53 -2.52
C MET A 12 -2.27 2.11 -3.56
N GLU A 13 -2.59 1.35 -4.61
CA GLU A 13 -3.56 1.76 -5.64
C GLU A 13 -4.95 1.99 -5.06
N VAL A 14 -5.42 1.11 -4.16
CA VAL A 14 -6.70 1.30 -3.48
C VAL A 14 -6.68 2.55 -2.61
N ARG A 15 -5.58 2.85 -1.89
CA ARG A 15 -5.50 4.10 -1.14
C ARG A 15 -5.58 5.33 -2.05
N SER A 16 -4.86 5.31 -3.18
CA SER A 16 -4.92 6.40 -4.18
C SER A 16 -6.34 6.56 -4.73
N PHE A 17 -7.01 5.46 -5.07
CA PHE A 17 -8.40 5.46 -5.48
C PHE A 17 -9.34 6.06 -4.43
N LEU A 18 -9.19 5.68 -3.16
CA LEU A 18 -9.99 6.24 -2.07
C LEU A 18 -9.77 7.75 -1.92
N ASN A 19 -8.55 8.25 -2.07
CA ASN A 19 -8.27 9.69 -2.08
C ASN A 19 -8.89 10.38 -3.31
N ALA A 20 -8.83 9.77 -4.49
CA ALA A 20 -9.50 10.31 -5.68
C ALA A 20 -11.02 10.43 -5.48
N LEU A 21 -11.64 9.46 -4.79
CA LEU A 21 -13.06 9.52 -4.45
C LEU A 21 -13.39 10.67 -3.48
N THR A 22 -12.53 10.99 -2.51
CA THR A 22 -12.83 12.09 -1.57
C THR A 22 -12.78 13.46 -2.24
N SER A 23 -11.94 13.62 -3.28
CA SER A 23 -11.79 14.89 -4.02
C SER A 23 -12.64 15.01 -5.29
N SER A 24 -13.24 13.93 -5.78
CA SER A 24 -14.01 13.93 -7.04
C SER A 24 -15.34 14.70 -6.92
N SER A 25 -15.65 15.57 -7.89
CA SER A 25 -16.95 16.23 -8.01
C SER A 25 -18.05 15.33 -8.57
N GLU A 26 -17.70 14.17 -9.12
CA GLU A 26 -18.61 13.27 -9.83
C GLU A 26 -19.29 12.24 -8.91
N VAL A 27 -18.83 12.11 -7.66
CA VAL A 27 -19.35 11.14 -6.69
C VAL A 27 -20.16 11.82 -5.60
N SER A 28 -21.18 11.12 -5.09
CA SER A 28 -22.07 11.65 -4.05
C SER A 28 -21.34 11.87 -2.72
N ASP A 29 -21.86 12.80 -1.90
CA ASP A 29 -21.30 13.07 -0.57
C ASP A 29 -21.28 11.83 0.33
N GLU A 30 -22.19 10.89 0.11
CA GLU A 30 -22.19 9.62 0.84
C GLU A 30 -20.99 8.76 0.50
N ILE A 31 -20.65 8.64 -0.79
CA ILE A 31 -19.44 7.91 -1.23
C ILE A 31 -18.19 8.60 -0.68
N LYS A 32 -18.13 9.94 -0.68
CA LYS A 32 -17.00 10.69 -0.11
C LYS A 32 -16.83 10.43 1.38
N ARG A 33 -17.93 10.40 2.15
CA ARG A 33 -17.92 10.06 3.57
C ARG A 33 -17.44 8.63 3.81
N GLN A 34 -17.90 7.67 3.00
CA GLN A 34 -17.45 6.28 3.09
C GLN A 34 -15.96 6.13 2.78
N ALA A 35 -15.48 6.77 1.71
CA ALA A 35 -14.05 6.77 1.35
C ALA A 35 -13.19 7.39 2.46
N SER A 36 -13.64 8.52 3.04
CA SER A 36 -12.96 9.18 4.16
C SER A 36 -12.91 8.30 5.41
N ARG A 37 -13.98 7.55 5.72
CA ARG A 37 -14.02 6.60 6.83
C ARG A 37 -13.08 5.41 6.58
N ALA A 38 -13.03 4.90 5.35
CA ALA A 38 -12.12 3.83 4.99
C ALA A 38 -10.66 4.28 5.16
N LEU A 39 -10.30 5.48 4.67
CA LEU A 39 -8.96 6.05 4.76
C LEU A 39 -8.45 6.21 6.21
N ARG A 40 -9.33 6.40 7.20
CA ARG A 40 -8.93 6.48 8.62
C ARG A 40 -8.27 5.22 9.17
N HIS A 41 -8.62 4.07 8.61
CA HIS A 41 -8.11 2.77 9.04
C HIS A 41 -7.32 2.05 7.95
N TYR A 42 -7.18 2.68 6.78
CA TYR A 42 -6.44 2.12 5.67
C TYR A 42 -4.94 2.33 5.89
N PRO A 43 -4.11 1.29 5.71
CA PRO A 43 -2.67 1.39 5.96
C PRO A 43 -2.02 2.39 5.00
N SER A 44 -1.05 3.14 5.52
CA SER A 44 -0.24 4.05 4.72
C SER A 44 0.83 3.33 3.91
N ALA A 45 1.32 3.98 2.85
CA ALA A 45 2.40 3.44 2.02
C ALA A 45 3.63 3.07 2.88
N ARG A 46 3.95 3.91 3.87
CA ARG A 46 5.01 3.67 4.84
C ARG A 46 4.75 2.44 5.71
N GLU A 47 3.51 2.26 6.20
CA GLU A 47 3.15 1.09 7.02
C GLU A 47 3.18 -0.21 6.23
N VAL A 48 2.70 -0.20 4.98
CA VAL A 48 2.78 -1.36 4.08
C VAL A 48 4.24 -1.70 3.74
N ASN A 49 5.07 -0.69 3.46
CA ASN A 49 6.50 -0.92 3.18
C ASN A 49 7.26 -1.47 4.41
N MET A 50 7.00 -0.94 5.61
CA MET A 50 7.59 -1.48 6.85
C MET A 50 7.20 -2.93 7.09
N LEU A 51 5.98 -3.33 6.72
CA LEU A 51 5.55 -4.72 6.83
C LEU A 51 6.31 -5.62 5.84
N ALA A 52 6.48 -5.17 4.60
CA ALA A 52 7.26 -5.87 3.58
C ALA A 52 8.74 -6.04 3.96
N GLU A 53 9.37 -4.99 4.53
CA GLU A 53 10.75 -5.06 5.04
C GLU A 53 10.89 -6.04 6.19
N LYS A 54 9.91 -6.10 7.11
CA LYS A 54 9.88 -7.07 8.20
C LYS A 54 9.70 -8.50 7.69
N GLU A 55 8.79 -8.73 6.74
CA GLU A 55 8.60 -10.03 6.08
C GLU A 55 9.92 -10.52 5.45
N GLU A 56 10.64 -9.65 4.74
CA GLU A 56 11.95 -9.95 4.13
C GLU A 56 13.06 -10.15 5.18
N HIS A 57 13.06 -9.41 6.29
CA HIS A 57 14.05 -9.58 7.35
C HIS A 57 13.91 -10.94 8.05
N ILE A 58 12.68 -11.36 8.39
CA ILE A 58 12.42 -12.66 8.99
C ILE A 58 12.86 -13.79 8.04
N ARG A 59 12.67 -13.62 6.73
CA ARG A 59 13.19 -14.53 5.70
C ARG A 59 14.69 -14.74 5.81
N ARG A 60 15.46 -13.64 5.90
CA ARG A 60 16.93 -13.67 5.92
C ARG A 60 17.49 -14.32 7.19
N MET A 61 16.76 -14.20 8.30
CA MET A 61 17.14 -14.83 9.57
C MET A 61 16.79 -16.32 9.65
N GLY A 62 16.28 -16.93 8.57
CA GLY A 62 15.88 -18.35 8.56
C GLY A 62 14.61 -18.64 9.36
N GLY A 63 13.85 -17.61 9.74
CA GLY A 63 12.53 -17.77 10.35
C GLY A 63 11.50 -18.24 9.33
N THR A 64 10.60 -19.13 9.75
CA THR A 64 9.54 -19.66 8.88
C THR A 64 8.41 -18.65 8.75
N VAL A 65 8.53 -17.74 7.79
CA VAL A 65 7.34 -17.09 7.23
C VAL A 65 6.83 -18.01 6.10
N PRO A 66 5.52 -18.21 5.94
CA PRO A 66 5.00 -19.00 4.84
C PRO A 66 5.55 -18.50 3.49
N ALA A 67 6.04 -19.40 2.63
CA ALA A 67 6.70 -19.05 1.36
C ALA A 67 5.86 -18.12 0.46
N HIS A 68 4.52 -18.20 0.55
CA HIS A 68 3.59 -17.35 -0.19
C HIS A 68 3.53 -15.89 0.30
N LEU A 69 4.05 -15.60 1.49
CA LEU A 69 4.24 -14.26 2.04
C LEU A 69 5.69 -13.76 1.85
N LEU A 70 6.58 -14.59 1.30
CA LEU A 70 8.04 -14.39 1.37
C LEU A 70 8.74 -14.03 0.08
N VAL A 71 8.02 -13.66 -0.98
CA VAL A 71 8.70 -13.33 -2.23
C VAL A 71 9.19 -11.89 -2.21
N THR A 72 10.44 -11.80 -1.76
CA THR A 72 11.52 -10.85 -2.04
C THR A 72 11.06 -9.49 -2.56
N ALA A 73 11.48 -8.46 -1.83
CA ALA A 73 11.97 -7.22 -2.39
C ALA A 73 13.10 -7.49 -3.40
N LYS A 74 12.80 -8.19 -4.51
CA LYS A 74 13.41 -7.81 -5.77
C LYS A 74 12.92 -6.40 -5.95
N LEU A 75 13.87 -5.51 -5.66
CA LEU A 75 13.96 -4.12 -6.05
C LEU A 75 12.75 -3.77 -6.91
N ASP A 76 11.98 -2.82 -6.44
CA ASP A 76 11.16 -2.00 -7.30
C ASP A 76 12.06 -1.43 -8.42
N GLU A 77 12.38 -2.25 -9.44
CA GLU A 77 13.32 -1.95 -10.52
C GLU A 77 12.82 -0.75 -11.34
N ALA A 78 11.52 -0.47 -11.24
CA ALA A 78 10.84 0.63 -11.90
C ALA A 78 10.59 1.85 -10.98
N GLY A 79 10.94 1.81 -9.70
CA GLY A 79 10.67 2.91 -8.75
C GLY A 79 9.17 3.19 -8.47
N ARG A 80 8.27 2.26 -8.81
CA ARG A 80 6.82 2.37 -8.65
C ARG A 80 6.38 2.46 -7.19
N ILE A 81 6.94 1.66 -6.29
CA ILE A 81 6.66 1.74 -4.84
C ILE A 81 7.22 3.03 -4.28
N GLN A 82 8.44 3.41 -4.69
CA GLN A 82 9.03 4.67 -4.23
C GLN A 82 8.17 5.86 -4.63
N LYS A 83 7.69 5.88 -5.88
CA LYS A 83 6.76 6.89 -6.40
C LYS A 83 5.44 6.92 -5.64
N LEU A 84 4.83 5.75 -5.40
CA LEU A 84 3.58 5.67 -4.65
C LEU A 84 3.76 6.10 -3.18
N ILE A 85 4.93 5.88 -2.55
CA ILE A 85 5.26 6.41 -1.21
C ILE A 85 5.37 7.95 -1.24
N GLU A 86 5.95 8.51 -2.30
CA GLU A 86 6.12 9.95 -2.47
C GLU A 86 4.77 10.64 -2.69
N GLU A 87 3.95 10.12 -3.61
CA GLU A 87 2.55 10.55 -3.82
C GLU A 87 1.74 10.47 -2.51
N ASP A 88 1.97 9.43 -1.71
CA ASP A 88 1.30 9.26 -0.42
C ASP A 88 1.71 10.28 0.65
N ARG A 89 2.95 10.79 0.58
CA ARG A 89 3.45 11.86 1.46
C ARG A 89 2.82 13.21 1.10
N GLU A 90 2.68 13.50 -0.19
CA GLU A 90 2.08 14.75 -0.66
C GLU A 90 0.63 14.90 -0.20
N ILE A 91 -0.13 13.81 -0.15
CA ILE A 91 -1.53 13.80 0.30
C ILE A 91 -1.70 14.14 1.79
N ARG A 92 -0.63 14.07 2.61
CA ARG A 92 -0.69 14.39 4.05
C ARG A 92 -0.24 15.83 4.39
N THR A 93 0.13 16.65 3.42
CA THR A 93 0.50 18.07 3.62
C THR A 93 -0.67 18.97 3.27
#